data_AF-A0A816B4D8-F1
#
_entry.id   AF-A0A816B4D8-F1
#
_cell.length_a   1.000
_cell.length_b   1.000
_cell.length_c   1.000
_cell.angle_alpha   90.00
_cell.angle_beta   90.00
_cell.angle_gamma   90.00
#
_symmetry.space_group_name_H-M   'P 1'
#
loop_
_entity.id
_entity.type
_entity.pdbx_description
1 polymer ?
#
loop_
_entity_poly.entity_id
_entity_poly.type
_entity_poly.pdbx_seq_one_letter_code
_entity_poly.pdbx_strand_id
1 'polypeptide(L)'
;MFLLFLALSFNEPKFCPTAIWNSNGITIANKLLVGFGPISIFVSTNNTIYVANRENSTIVMWEEDSVNPAKVIRGNFTQPLSLFVTLNRDIYIGDEGDDVPIDDKNYDGFKNGRVQKWMAETNNFVTVMNVNSSCWGLFVDINDTLYCSMLFRAQVVKRSFNADVMASNRVAAGTGISGSALDQLNGPMGIFVDINLDLYVADCENHQVQLFQLGNSNGITVAGRKSLKPTVTLSSPIGVILDAEKYLFIVELGNDRIVGSNVNGFRCLVGCYRSGSQSNQLSGPVRFSFDRSGNMFVTDMRNSRIQKFQYFADSCGKFIMIE
;
A
#
# COMPACT_ATOMS: atom_id res chain seq x y z
N MET A 1 28.50 14.52 18.56
CA MET A 1 28.07 13.63 17.45
C MET A 1 26.55 13.66 17.44
N PHE A 2 25.94 14.49 16.60
CA PHE A 2 24.49 14.48 16.44
C PHE A 2 24.14 13.18 15.70
N LEU A 3 23.45 12.25 16.36
CA LEU A 3 22.77 11.16 15.66
C LEU A 3 21.66 11.82 14.84
N LEU A 4 21.87 11.93 13.54
CA LEU A 4 20.82 12.25 12.59
C LEU A 4 19.90 11.02 12.58
N PHE A 5 18.78 11.07 13.29
CA PHE A 5 17.73 10.07 13.11
C PHE A 5 17.16 10.29 11.70
N LEU A 6 17.35 9.31 10.81
CA LEU A 6 16.63 9.25 9.54
C LEU A 6 15.14 9.14 9.86
N ALA A 7 14.39 10.21 9.62
CA ALA A 7 12.96 10.23 9.85
C ALA A 7 12.22 9.47 8.73
N LEU A 8 11.23 8.65 9.11
CA LEU A 8 10.40 7.91 8.16
C LEU A 8 9.34 8.82 7.54
N SER A 9 9.04 8.62 6.26
CA SER A 9 7.97 9.37 5.56
C SER A 9 6.57 8.80 5.80
N PHE A 10 6.47 7.61 6.39
CA PHE A 10 5.22 6.89 6.62
C PHE A 10 5.01 6.61 8.12
N ASN A 11 3.75 6.38 8.52
CA ASN A 11 3.43 5.97 9.88
C ASN A 11 3.67 4.47 10.06
N GLU A 12 4.49 4.14 11.04
CA GLU A 12 4.73 2.78 11.52
C GLU A 12 4.40 2.75 13.03
N PRO A 13 3.11 2.85 13.41
CA PRO A 13 2.71 2.83 14.82
C PRO A 13 3.17 1.53 15.49
N LYS A 14 3.39 1.56 16.80
CA LYS A 14 3.72 0.37 17.59
C LYS A 14 2.43 -0.22 18.16
N PHE A 15 2.04 -1.42 17.70
CA PHE A 15 0.87 -2.11 18.24
C PHE A 15 1.27 -3.17 19.26
N CYS A 16 0.45 -3.32 20.30
CA CYS A 16 0.55 -4.49 21.16
C CYS A 16 -0.11 -5.72 20.47
N PRO A 17 0.21 -6.94 20.92
CA PRO A 17 -0.36 -8.16 20.33
C PRO A 17 -1.90 -8.24 20.34
N THR A 18 -2.54 -7.53 21.27
CA THR A 18 -4.01 -7.48 21.45
C THR A 18 -4.67 -6.26 20.81
N ALA A 19 -3.95 -5.47 20.01
CA ALA A 19 -4.45 -4.27 19.36
C ALA A 19 -5.81 -4.47 18.67
N ILE A 20 -6.83 -3.68 18.97
CA ILE A 20 -8.12 -3.82 18.28
C ILE A 20 -8.55 -2.49 17.68
N TRP A 21 -9.29 -2.58 16.58
CA TRP A 21 -9.93 -1.45 15.93
C TRP A 21 -11.44 -1.59 16.09
N ASN A 22 -12.14 -0.46 16.08
CA ASN A 22 -13.58 -0.46 15.97
C ASN A 22 -13.94 -1.16 14.66
N SER A 23 -14.74 -2.22 14.74
CA SER A 23 -15.17 -2.95 13.55
C SER A 23 -16.08 -2.12 12.65
N ASN A 24 -16.78 -1.12 13.19
CA ASN A 24 -17.58 -0.19 12.41
C ASN A 24 -16.69 0.97 11.95
N GLY A 25 -16.41 1.02 10.65
CA GLY A 25 -15.68 2.10 10.03
C GLY A 25 -16.56 3.32 9.73
N ILE A 26 -15.93 4.49 9.77
CA ILE A 26 -16.52 5.78 9.43
C ILE A 26 -16.15 6.10 7.97
N THR A 27 -17.14 6.38 7.13
CA THR A 27 -16.88 6.88 5.77
C THR A 27 -16.33 8.30 5.85
N ILE A 28 -15.06 8.50 5.51
CA ILE A 28 -14.44 9.84 5.50
C ILE A 28 -14.47 10.50 4.11
N ALA A 29 -14.60 9.71 3.06
CA ALA A 29 -14.77 10.20 1.70
C ALA A 29 -15.62 9.22 0.91
N ASN A 30 -16.56 9.74 0.11
CA ASN A 30 -17.43 8.96 -0.76
C ASN A 30 -17.07 9.22 -2.23
N LYS A 31 -17.79 8.55 -3.13
CA LYS A 31 -17.62 8.65 -4.58
C LYS A 31 -17.57 10.09 -5.11
N LEU A 32 -18.31 11.04 -4.54
CA LEU A 32 -18.29 12.44 -5.00
C LEU A 32 -16.94 13.11 -4.78
N LEU A 33 -16.19 12.66 -3.76
CA LEU A 33 -14.89 13.22 -3.42
C LEU A 33 -13.73 12.45 -4.04
N VAL A 34 -13.81 11.11 -4.08
CA VAL A 34 -12.69 10.24 -4.52
C VAL A 34 -12.91 9.57 -5.88
N GLY A 35 -14.04 9.81 -6.54
CA GLY A 35 -14.40 9.16 -7.79
C GLY A 35 -14.82 7.70 -7.61
N PHE A 36 -15.00 6.99 -8.72
CA PHE A 36 -15.22 5.55 -8.69
C PHE A 36 -13.93 4.77 -8.42
N GLY A 37 -14.04 3.72 -7.60
CA GLY A 37 -12.97 2.74 -7.42
C GLY A 37 -11.64 3.34 -6.94
N PRO A 38 -11.59 4.05 -5.80
CA PRO A 38 -10.32 4.52 -5.25
C PRO A 38 -9.44 3.29 -4.93
N ILE A 39 -8.18 3.32 -5.36
CA ILE A 39 -7.26 2.20 -5.19
C ILE A 39 -6.00 2.52 -4.40
N SER A 40 -5.67 3.81 -4.23
CA SER A 40 -4.46 4.24 -3.52
C SER A 40 -4.78 5.26 -2.45
N ILE A 41 -4.19 5.05 -1.28
CA ILE A 41 -4.24 5.95 -0.13
C ILE A 41 -2.88 5.99 0.55
N PHE A 42 -2.50 7.16 1.05
CA PHE A 42 -1.36 7.34 1.93
C PHE A 42 -1.73 8.30 3.06
N VAL A 43 -1.35 7.97 4.29
CA VAL A 43 -1.46 8.87 5.42
C VAL A 43 -0.06 9.22 5.89
N SER A 44 0.23 10.50 5.82
CA SER A 44 1.54 11.08 6.18
C SER A 44 1.72 11.18 7.70
N THR A 45 2.94 11.46 8.15
CA THR A 45 3.31 11.54 9.58
C THR A 45 2.67 12.73 10.32
N ASN A 46 2.14 13.71 9.59
CA ASN A 46 1.29 14.79 10.09
C ASN A 46 -0.22 14.51 9.85
N ASN A 47 -0.59 13.25 9.62
CA ASN A 47 -1.96 12.77 9.45
C ASN A 47 -2.73 13.37 8.26
N THR A 48 -2.05 14.03 7.31
CA THR A 48 -2.65 14.40 6.02
C THR A 48 -2.91 13.14 5.20
N ILE A 49 -4.14 12.99 4.71
CA ILE A 49 -4.61 11.84 3.92
C ILE A 49 -4.54 12.21 2.44
N TYR A 50 -3.93 11.36 1.64
CA TYR A 50 -3.79 11.50 0.19
C TYR A 50 -4.49 10.34 -0.49
N VAL A 51 -5.41 10.62 -1.41
CA VAL A 51 -6.15 9.59 -2.16
C VAL A 51 -6.03 9.87 -3.65
N ALA A 52 -5.69 8.85 -4.43
CA ALA A 52 -5.72 8.92 -5.87
C ALA A 52 -7.18 8.80 -6.37
N ASN A 53 -7.62 9.80 -7.13
CA ASN A 53 -8.86 9.76 -7.89
C ASN A 53 -8.52 9.45 -9.36
N ARG A 54 -8.73 8.18 -9.76
CA ARG A 54 -8.42 7.70 -11.11
C ARG A 54 -9.30 8.32 -12.17
N GLU A 55 -10.59 8.45 -11.88
CA GLU A 55 -11.60 8.96 -12.82
C GLU A 55 -11.25 10.39 -13.27
N ASN A 56 -10.82 11.24 -12.34
CA ASN A 56 -10.52 12.64 -12.62
C ASN A 56 -9.03 12.93 -12.80
N SER A 57 -8.16 11.91 -12.75
CA SER A 57 -6.70 12.06 -12.75
C SER A 57 -6.21 13.12 -11.76
N THR A 58 -6.64 12.99 -10.50
CA THR A 58 -6.26 13.91 -9.42
C THR A 58 -5.74 13.16 -8.19
N ILE A 59 -4.96 13.85 -7.37
CA ILE A 59 -4.72 13.45 -5.98
C ILE A 59 -5.53 14.40 -5.09
N VAL A 60 -6.39 13.83 -4.25
CA VAL A 60 -7.23 14.59 -3.31
C VAL A 60 -6.64 14.47 -1.92
N MET A 61 -6.56 15.59 -1.21
CA MET A 61 -5.89 15.70 0.08
C MET A 61 -6.85 16.18 1.17
N TRP A 62 -6.79 15.57 2.35
CA TRP A 62 -7.47 16.04 3.56
C TRP A 62 -6.42 16.26 4.65
N GLU A 63 -6.44 17.45 5.25
CA GLU A 63 -5.68 17.67 6.47
C GLU A 63 -6.36 16.97 7.66
N GLU A 64 -5.60 16.75 8.73
CA GLU A 64 -6.09 16.11 9.95
C GLU A 64 -7.40 16.76 10.42
N ASP A 65 -8.38 15.92 10.79
CA ASP A 65 -9.73 16.30 11.24
C ASP A 65 -10.60 17.08 10.25
N SER A 66 -10.14 17.32 9.02
CA SER A 66 -10.96 17.97 7.99
C SER A 66 -11.94 17.00 7.34
N VAL A 67 -13.22 17.40 7.28
CA VAL A 67 -14.26 16.68 6.52
C VAL A 67 -14.24 17.03 5.03
N ASN A 68 -13.64 18.16 4.65
CA ASN A 68 -13.56 18.62 3.27
C ASN A 68 -12.13 18.46 2.73
N PRO A 69 -11.97 18.16 1.42
CA PRO A 69 -10.65 18.17 0.80
C PRO A 69 -10.00 19.55 0.94
N ALA A 70 -8.78 19.58 1.46
CA ALA A 70 -8.00 20.81 1.60
C ALA A 70 -7.34 21.21 0.28
N LYS A 71 -6.96 20.23 -0.56
CA LYS A 71 -6.27 20.45 -1.82
C LYS A 71 -6.58 19.35 -2.82
N VAL A 72 -6.67 19.73 -4.10
CA VAL A 72 -6.73 18.82 -5.23
C VAL A 72 -5.53 19.10 -6.13
N ILE A 73 -4.65 18.12 -6.28
CA ILE A 73 -3.49 18.20 -7.16
C ILE A 73 -3.89 17.61 -8.52
N ARG A 74 -3.62 18.38 -9.57
CA ARG A 74 -3.83 18.07 -10.99
C ARG A 74 -2.55 18.39 -11.74
N GLY A 75 -2.25 17.66 -12.79
CA GLY A 75 -1.07 17.95 -13.60
C GLY A 75 -0.73 16.84 -14.56
N ASN A 76 0.56 16.59 -14.75
CA ASN A 76 1.10 15.71 -15.79
C ASN A 76 1.08 14.23 -15.37
N PHE A 77 -0.08 13.72 -14.95
CA PHE A 77 -0.31 12.31 -14.67
C PHE A 77 -1.77 11.94 -14.99
N THR A 78 -1.98 10.67 -15.32
CA THR A 78 -3.28 10.15 -15.76
C THR A 78 -3.56 8.82 -15.09
N GLN A 79 -4.79 8.64 -14.61
CA GLN A 79 -5.22 7.40 -13.92
C GLN A 79 -4.24 6.92 -12.83
N PRO A 80 -3.96 7.75 -11.82
CA PRO A 80 -3.01 7.43 -10.77
C PRO A 80 -3.35 6.09 -10.08
N LEU A 81 -2.43 5.14 -10.11
CA LEU A 81 -2.61 3.79 -9.58
C LEU A 81 -2.08 3.60 -8.16
N SER A 82 -0.98 4.28 -7.87
CA SER A 82 -0.24 4.13 -6.63
C SER A 82 0.38 5.47 -6.26
N LEU A 83 0.56 5.72 -4.97
CA LEU A 83 1.19 6.96 -4.51
C LEU A 83 2.01 6.73 -3.26
N PHE A 84 3.04 7.54 -3.09
CA PHE A 84 3.85 7.62 -1.88
C PHE A 84 4.19 9.09 -1.62
N VAL A 85 4.12 9.52 -0.37
CA VAL A 85 4.41 10.91 0.01
C VAL A 85 5.63 10.94 0.92
N THR A 86 6.59 11.79 0.60
CA THR A 86 7.81 11.97 1.40
C THR A 86 7.63 13.04 2.49
N LEU A 87 8.57 13.11 3.44
CA LEU A 87 8.55 14.13 4.51
C LEU A 87 8.53 15.58 4.01
N ASN A 88 9.17 15.87 2.88
CA ASN A 88 9.11 17.19 2.24
C ASN A 88 7.82 17.41 1.43
N ARG A 89 6.84 16.52 1.57
CA ARG A 89 5.51 16.52 0.91
C ARG A 89 5.55 16.31 -0.60
N ASP A 90 6.69 15.95 -1.19
CA ASP A 90 6.72 15.49 -2.58
C ASP A 90 5.86 14.23 -2.72
N ILE A 91 5.20 14.09 -3.86
CA ILE A 91 4.31 12.96 -4.13
C ILE A 91 4.86 12.20 -5.32
N TYR A 92 5.20 10.93 -5.10
CA TYR A 92 5.46 9.98 -6.16
C TYR A 92 4.13 9.34 -6.57
N ILE A 93 3.85 9.28 -7.87
CA ILE A 93 2.57 8.86 -8.43
C ILE A 93 2.88 7.87 -9.55
N GLY A 94 2.52 6.60 -9.35
CA GLY A 94 2.51 5.61 -10.43
C GLY A 94 1.30 5.86 -11.31
N ASP A 95 1.51 6.10 -12.60
CA ASP A 95 0.48 6.44 -13.57
C ASP A 95 0.57 5.57 -14.84
N GLU A 96 -0.50 5.59 -15.65
CA GLU A 96 -0.61 4.76 -16.86
C GLU A 96 -0.31 5.50 -18.18
N GLY A 97 0.15 6.76 -18.10
CA GLY A 97 0.35 7.61 -19.29
C GLY A 97 -0.94 7.99 -20.02
N ASP A 98 -0.82 8.79 -21.08
CA ASP A 98 -1.93 9.57 -21.66
C ASP A 98 -2.93 8.79 -22.55
N ASP A 99 -2.94 7.44 -22.57
CA ASP A 99 -3.68 6.64 -23.58
C ASP A 99 -4.48 5.42 -23.04
N VAL A 100 -5.22 5.55 -21.92
CA VAL A 100 -6.05 4.43 -21.41
C VAL A 100 -7.48 4.86 -21.05
N PRO A 101 -8.52 4.21 -21.61
CA PRO A 101 -9.89 4.38 -21.12
C PRO A 101 -10.08 3.77 -19.73
N ILE A 102 -10.82 4.47 -18.87
CA ILE A 102 -11.06 4.15 -17.44
C ILE A 102 -11.70 2.75 -17.20
N ASP A 103 -12.25 2.11 -18.23
CA ASP A 103 -13.02 0.85 -18.17
C ASP A 103 -12.67 -0.15 -19.30
N ASP A 104 -11.39 -0.24 -19.68
CA ASP A 104 -10.99 -1.21 -20.71
C ASP A 104 -11.06 -2.66 -20.17
N LYS A 105 -12.14 -3.37 -20.48
CA LYS A 105 -12.30 -4.81 -20.20
C LYS A 105 -11.26 -5.70 -20.91
N ASN A 106 -10.50 -5.13 -21.85
CA ASN A 106 -9.39 -5.79 -22.53
C ASN A 106 -8.02 -5.32 -22.00
N TYR A 107 -7.98 -4.65 -20.84
CA TYR A 107 -6.73 -4.25 -20.20
C TYR A 107 -5.86 -5.48 -19.92
N ASP A 108 -4.85 -5.66 -20.76
CA ASP A 108 -3.91 -6.78 -20.72
C ASP A 108 -2.73 -6.51 -19.78
N GLY A 109 -2.62 -5.29 -19.25
CA GLY A 109 -1.62 -4.90 -18.28
C GLY A 109 -0.19 -4.77 -18.82
N PHE A 110 -0.01 -4.84 -20.14
CA PHE A 110 1.29 -4.74 -20.79
C PHE A 110 1.65 -3.33 -21.25
N LYS A 111 0.82 -2.32 -20.93
CA LYS A 111 1.09 -0.92 -21.23
C LYS A 111 2.27 -0.39 -20.40
N ASN A 112 3.13 0.41 -21.03
CA ASN A 112 4.23 1.06 -20.33
C ASN A 112 3.66 2.05 -19.30
N GLY A 113 4.07 1.91 -18.05
CA GLY A 113 3.74 2.85 -16.99
C GLY A 113 4.90 3.82 -16.73
N ARG A 114 4.64 4.81 -15.88
CA ARG A 114 5.68 5.69 -15.37
C ARG A 114 5.40 6.08 -13.94
N VAL A 115 6.41 6.61 -13.26
CA VAL A 115 6.26 7.27 -11.98
C VAL A 115 6.59 8.74 -12.15
N GLN A 116 5.60 9.59 -11.89
CA GLN A 116 5.76 11.03 -11.79
C GLN A 116 6.11 11.41 -10.36
N LYS A 117 6.95 12.42 -10.19
CA LYS A 117 7.18 13.10 -8.93
C LYS A 117 6.61 14.50 -9.02
N TRP A 118 5.59 14.80 -8.23
CA TRP A 118 5.15 16.16 -7.97
C TRP A 118 5.99 16.75 -6.84
N MET A 119 6.64 17.87 -7.10
CA MET A 119 7.47 18.58 -6.13
C MET A 119 6.65 19.63 -5.40
N ALA A 120 6.55 19.53 -4.07
CA ALA A 120 5.64 20.35 -3.30
C ALA A 120 6.02 21.84 -3.28
N GLU A 121 7.32 22.12 -3.25
CA GLU A 121 7.86 23.47 -3.17
C GLU A 121 7.70 24.25 -4.47
N THR A 122 7.90 23.59 -5.62
CA THR A 122 7.91 24.23 -6.94
C THR A 122 6.62 24.03 -7.73
N ASN A 123 5.73 23.16 -7.25
CA ASN A 123 4.50 22.74 -7.93
C ASN A 123 4.74 22.21 -9.36
N ASN A 124 5.88 21.57 -9.58
CA ASN A 124 6.28 21.02 -10.87
C ASN A 124 6.28 19.49 -10.86
N PHE A 125 6.11 18.90 -12.04
CA PHE A 125 6.16 17.46 -12.26
C PHE A 125 7.46 17.07 -12.99
N VAL A 126 8.04 15.96 -12.58
CA VAL A 126 9.14 15.32 -13.31
C VAL A 126 8.91 13.81 -13.36
N THR A 127 9.19 13.20 -14.51
CA THR A 127 9.15 11.74 -14.64
C THR A 127 10.42 11.15 -14.04
N VAL A 128 10.27 10.37 -12.98
CA VAL A 128 11.39 9.81 -12.21
C VAL A 128 11.64 8.33 -12.50
N MET A 129 10.70 7.64 -13.14
CA MET A 129 10.86 6.23 -13.54
C MET A 129 9.95 5.94 -14.73
N ASN A 130 10.46 5.22 -15.73
CA ASN A 130 9.65 4.62 -16.81
C ASN A 130 9.70 3.10 -16.64
N VAL A 131 8.57 2.41 -16.77
CA VAL A 131 8.45 0.96 -16.59
C VAL A 131 7.66 0.35 -17.75
N ASN A 132 7.88 -0.93 -18.06
CA ASN A 132 7.25 -1.61 -19.19
C ASN A 132 5.95 -2.37 -18.83
N SER A 133 5.35 -1.97 -17.72
CA SER A 133 4.02 -2.35 -17.21
C SER A 133 3.62 -1.35 -16.13
N SER A 134 2.33 -1.22 -15.85
CA SER A 134 1.80 -0.31 -14.82
C SER A 134 2.39 -0.55 -13.44
N CYS A 135 2.57 0.54 -12.69
CA CYS A 135 3.11 0.53 -11.34
C CYS A 135 2.02 0.39 -10.28
N TRP A 136 1.70 -0.84 -9.89
CA TRP A 136 0.55 -1.16 -9.03
C TRP A 136 0.79 -0.90 -7.54
N GLY A 137 2.05 -1.01 -7.12
CA GLY A 137 2.51 -0.71 -5.77
C GLY A 137 3.75 0.16 -5.86
N LEU A 138 3.81 1.15 -4.99
CA LEU A 138 4.85 2.18 -4.98
C LEU A 138 5.35 2.35 -3.55
N PHE A 139 6.67 2.42 -3.39
CA PHE A 139 7.29 2.69 -2.10
C PHE A 139 8.61 3.42 -2.30
N VAL A 140 8.95 4.35 -1.40
CA VAL A 140 10.27 4.99 -1.36
C VAL A 140 10.91 4.65 -0.03
N ASP A 141 12.07 3.98 -0.07
CA ASP A 141 12.81 3.61 1.14
C ASP A 141 13.61 4.78 1.73
N ILE A 142 14.21 4.54 2.89
CA ILE A 142 15.00 5.53 3.64
C ILE A 142 16.28 5.99 2.91
N ASN A 143 16.65 5.35 1.80
CA ASN A 143 17.81 5.68 0.97
C ASN A 143 17.40 6.35 -0.35
N ASP A 144 16.18 6.89 -0.44
CA ASP A 144 15.60 7.46 -1.66
C ASP A 144 15.63 6.49 -2.85
N THR A 145 15.39 5.21 -2.57
CA THR A 145 15.17 4.21 -3.62
C THR A 145 13.68 4.02 -3.82
N LEU A 146 13.22 4.29 -5.05
CA LEU A 146 11.86 4.07 -5.48
C LEU A 146 11.67 2.62 -5.92
N TYR A 147 10.63 1.97 -5.43
CA TYR A 147 10.22 0.61 -5.79
C TYR A 147 8.87 0.65 -6.49
N CYS A 148 8.72 -0.22 -7.47
CA CYS A 148 7.53 -0.34 -8.29
C CYS A 148 7.22 -1.82 -8.54
N SER A 149 6.04 -2.29 -8.14
CA SER A 149 5.57 -3.63 -8.48
C SER A 149 4.80 -3.62 -9.81
N MET A 150 5.15 -4.57 -10.68
CA MET A 150 4.54 -4.74 -11.98
C MET A 150 3.81 -6.07 -12.04
N LEU A 151 2.49 -6.03 -11.77
CA LEU A 151 1.61 -7.19 -11.67
C LEU A 151 1.77 -8.14 -12.88
N PHE A 152 1.70 -7.60 -14.09
CA PHE A 152 1.72 -8.38 -15.33
C PHE A 152 3.13 -8.75 -15.82
N ARG A 153 4.17 -8.27 -15.13
CA ARG A 153 5.57 -8.64 -15.41
C ARG A 153 6.17 -9.49 -14.30
N ALA A 154 5.38 -9.94 -13.32
CA ALA A 154 5.84 -10.87 -12.28
C ALA A 154 7.15 -10.45 -11.59
N GLN A 155 7.34 -9.14 -11.38
CA GLN A 155 8.54 -8.60 -10.75
C GLN A 155 8.28 -7.26 -10.05
N VAL A 156 9.16 -6.94 -9.11
CA VAL A 156 9.30 -5.62 -8.50
C VAL A 156 10.61 -5.03 -9.01
N VAL A 157 10.57 -3.81 -9.55
CA VAL A 157 11.75 -3.07 -9.97
C VAL A 157 12.02 -1.89 -9.04
N LYS A 158 13.27 -1.44 -8.98
CA LYS A 158 13.69 -0.32 -8.16
C LYS A 158 14.65 0.61 -8.90
N ARG A 159 14.68 1.88 -8.49
CA ARG A 159 15.63 2.89 -8.97
C ARG A 159 16.06 3.76 -7.80
N SER A 160 17.37 3.84 -7.56
CA SER A 160 17.95 4.71 -6.53
C SER A 160 18.30 6.06 -7.15
N PHE A 161 17.90 7.15 -6.49
CA PHE A 161 18.23 8.51 -6.93
C PHE A 161 19.58 9.01 -6.38
N ASN A 162 20.13 8.30 -5.39
CA ASN A 162 21.45 8.58 -4.82
C ASN A 162 22.61 7.93 -5.63
N ALA A 163 22.30 7.01 -6.55
CA ALA A 163 23.29 6.13 -7.17
C ALA A 163 23.56 6.44 -8.66
N ASP A 164 23.70 7.72 -9.02
CA ASP A 164 23.84 8.27 -10.39
C ASP A 164 22.49 8.55 -11.09
N VAL A 165 22.36 9.76 -11.64
CA VAL A 165 21.18 10.23 -12.39
C VAL A 165 20.92 9.34 -13.62
N MET A 166 21.96 8.67 -14.11
CA MET A 166 21.89 7.74 -15.25
C MET A 166 21.54 6.30 -14.85
N ALA A 167 21.28 6.01 -13.57
CA ALA A 167 20.95 4.67 -13.11
C ALA A 167 19.65 4.16 -13.76
N SER A 168 19.75 3.01 -14.42
CA SER A 168 18.62 2.26 -14.95
C SER A 168 17.84 1.54 -13.84
N ASN A 169 16.59 1.19 -14.14
CA ASN A 169 15.80 0.35 -13.25
C ASN A 169 16.47 -1.02 -13.07
N ARG A 170 16.49 -1.51 -11.83
CA ARG A 170 17.02 -2.83 -11.47
C ARG A 170 15.90 -3.69 -10.92
N VAL A 171 15.99 -5.00 -11.10
CA VAL A 171 15.08 -5.94 -10.46
C VAL A 171 15.37 -5.98 -8.96
N ALA A 172 14.33 -5.85 -8.14
CA ALA A 172 14.36 -5.99 -6.69
C ALA A 172 13.89 -7.37 -6.24
N ALA A 173 12.87 -7.93 -6.92
CA ALA A 173 12.32 -9.26 -6.67
C ALA A 173 11.59 -9.78 -7.91
N GLY A 174 11.48 -11.11 -8.05
CA GLY A 174 10.89 -11.75 -9.22
C GLY A 174 11.86 -11.90 -10.38
N THR A 175 11.54 -12.79 -11.33
CA THR A 175 12.39 -13.05 -12.51
C THR A 175 11.85 -12.45 -13.81
N GLY A 176 10.71 -11.76 -13.75
CA GLY A 176 10.00 -11.31 -14.96
C GLY A 176 9.02 -12.35 -15.51
N ILE A 177 8.99 -13.55 -14.94
CA ILE A 177 8.18 -14.69 -15.39
C ILE A 177 7.29 -15.14 -14.23
N SER A 178 5.98 -15.22 -14.49
CA SER A 178 5.01 -15.71 -13.50
C SER A 178 5.35 -17.12 -13.05
N GLY A 179 5.43 -17.32 -11.74
CA GLY A 179 5.73 -18.63 -11.17
C GLY A 179 5.63 -18.63 -9.65
N SER A 180 6.02 -19.75 -9.04
CA SER A 180 5.90 -19.94 -7.59
C SER A 180 7.16 -20.49 -6.92
N ALA A 181 8.28 -20.52 -7.66
CA ALA A 181 9.60 -20.73 -7.07
C ALA A 181 9.98 -19.56 -6.14
N LEU A 182 11.01 -19.74 -5.32
CA LEU A 182 11.39 -18.76 -4.29
C LEU A 182 11.81 -17.41 -4.88
N ASP A 183 12.39 -17.39 -6.07
CA ASP A 183 12.79 -16.20 -6.83
C ASP A 183 11.72 -15.69 -7.80
N GLN A 184 10.60 -16.41 -7.94
CA GLN A 184 9.50 -16.05 -8.82
C GLN A 184 8.35 -15.40 -8.04
N LEU A 185 7.56 -14.60 -8.76
CA LEU A 185 6.33 -13.99 -8.27
C LEU A 185 5.22 -14.27 -9.27
N ASN A 186 3.96 -14.12 -8.86
CA ASN A 186 2.80 -14.20 -9.72
C ASN A 186 1.77 -13.11 -9.32
N GLY A 187 1.66 -12.08 -10.15
CA GLY A 187 0.82 -10.92 -9.86
C GLY A 187 1.25 -10.11 -8.63
N PRO A 188 2.54 -9.70 -8.48
CA PRO A 188 2.95 -8.90 -7.34
C PRO A 188 2.27 -7.52 -7.37
N MET A 189 1.63 -7.14 -6.26
CA MET A 189 0.81 -5.93 -6.23
C MET A 189 1.20 -4.97 -5.10
N GLY A 190 0.86 -5.25 -3.85
CA GLY A 190 1.28 -4.44 -2.71
C GLY A 190 2.73 -4.70 -2.35
N ILE A 191 3.47 -3.64 -2.03
CA ILE A 191 4.87 -3.73 -1.57
C ILE A 191 5.09 -2.85 -0.35
N PHE A 192 6.02 -3.26 0.51
CA PHE A 192 6.51 -2.49 1.64
C PHE A 192 8.00 -2.76 1.82
N VAL A 193 8.80 -1.72 2.05
CA VAL A 193 10.24 -1.86 2.33
C VAL A 193 10.50 -1.37 3.75
N ASP A 194 11.08 -2.23 4.56
CA ASP A 194 11.32 -1.91 5.96
C ASP A 194 12.65 -1.16 6.18
N ILE A 195 12.95 -0.78 7.43
CA ILE A 195 14.18 -0.05 7.76
C ILE A 195 15.49 -0.83 7.51
N ASN A 196 15.42 -2.17 7.41
CA ASN A 196 16.56 -3.01 7.03
C ASN A 196 16.70 -3.13 5.50
N LEU A 197 15.82 -2.45 4.75
CA LEU A 197 15.68 -2.51 3.31
C LEU A 197 15.20 -3.89 2.81
N ASP A 198 14.52 -4.64 3.68
CA ASP A 198 13.88 -5.89 3.30
C ASP A 198 12.54 -5.59 2.59
N LEU A 199 12.30 -6.25 1.46
CA LEU A 199 11.14 -6.03 0.60
C LEU A 199 10.08 -7.10 0.85
N TYR A 200 8.90 -6.66 1.30
CA TYR A 200 7.70 -7.48 1.43
C TYR A 200 6.84 -7.29 0.19
N VAL A 201 6.41 -8.40 -0.42
CA VAL A 201 5.61 -8.41 -1.65
C VAL A 201 4.35 -9.23 -1.44
N ALA A 202 3.19 -8.61 -1.64
CA ALA A 202 1.93 -9.32 -1.76
C ALA A 202 1.88 -10.01 -3.12
N ASP A 203 2.13 -11.32 -3.10
CA ASP A 203 2.23 -12.21 -4.26
C ASP A 203 0.84 -12.79 -4.55
N CYS A 204 0.00 -11.95 -5.16
CA CYS A 204 -1.46 -12.06 -5.15
C CYS A 204 -1.96 -13.41 -5.67
N GLU A 205 -1.50 -13.83 -6.84
CA GLU A 205 -1.99 -15.04 -7.52
C GLU A 205 -1.39 -16.32 -6.91
N ASN A 206 -0.33 -16.18 -6.10
CA ASN A 206 0.19 -17.29 -5.29
C ASN A 206 -0.43 -17.32 -3.88
N HIS A 207 -1.35 -16.40 -3.56
CA HIS A 207 -2.05 -16.33 -2.27
C HIS A 207 -1.11 -16.27 -1.06
N GLN A 208 -0.03 -15.49 -1.18
CA GLN A 208 1.03 -15.42 -0.16
C GLN A 208 1.67 -14.04 -0.06
N VAL A 209 2.45 -13.82 1.00
CA VAL A 209 3.38 -12.70 1.11
C VAL A 209 4.80 -13.23 1.14
N GLN A 210 5.64 -12.73 0.23
CA GLN A 210 7.06 -13.06 0.12
C GLN A 210 7.90 -11.94 0.73
N LEU A 211 8.92 -12.32 1.50
CA LEU A 211 9.96 -11.44 2.04
C LEU A 211 11.27 -11.66 1.28
N PHE A 212 11.78 -10.63 0.61
CA PHE A 212 13.10 -10.62 -0.01
C PHE A 212 14.04 -9.78 0.84
N GLN A 213 14.97 -10.45 1.51
CA GLN A 213 15.97 -9.75 2.32
C GLN A 213 16.93 -8.98 1.42
N LEU A 214 17.46 -7.86 1.91
CA LEU A 214 18.37 -7.01 1.11
C LEU A 214 19.52 -7.84 0.51
N GLY A 215 19.63 -7.81 -0.83
CA GLY A 215 20.69 -8.51 -1.56
C GLY A 215 20.41 -9.98 -1.87
N ASN A 216 19.29 -10.54 -1.41
CA ASN A 216 18.87 -11.90 -1.73
C ASN A 216 17.82 -11.91 -2.86
N SER A 217 17.99 -12.80 -3.84
CA SER A 217 17.03 -13.00 -4.92
C SER A 217 15.91 -13.98 -4.55
N ASN A 218 16.14 -14.86 -3.58
CA ASN A 218 15.16 -15.83 -3.13
C ASN A 218 14.32 -15.24 -1.99
N GLY A 219 13.01 -15.31 -2.13
CA GLY A 219 12.05 -14.88 -1.12
C GLY A 219 11.78 -15.96 -0.06
N ILE A 220 11.31 -15.51 1.09
CA ILE A 220 10.82 -16.34 2.20
C ILE A 220 9.31 -16.11 2.31
N THR A 221 8.51 -17.18 2.29
CA THR A 221 7.06 -17.04 2.49
C THR A 221 6.75 -16.75 3.96
N VAL A 222 6.36 -15.51 4.26
CA VAL A 222 6.07 -15.04 5.63
C VAL A 222 4.60 -15.08 6.00
N ALA A 223 3.69 -15.15 5.01
CA ALA A 223 2.26 -15.36 5.23
C ALA A 223 1.62 -16.14 4.08
N GLY A 224 0.58 -16.92 4.41
CA GLY A 224 -0.10 -17.83 3.48
C GLY A 224 0.23 -19.31 3.73
N ARG A 225 -0.41 -20.21 2.97
CA ARG A 225 -0.36 -21.66 3.19
C ARG A 225 1.05 -22.27 3.06
N LYS A 226 1.94 -21.64 2.29
CA LYS A 226 3.32 -22.10 2.07
C LYS A 226 4.33 -21.57 3.10
N SER A 227 3.88 -20.75 4.07
CA SER A 227 4.76 -20.29 5.15
C SER A 227 5.19 -21.44 6.07
N LEU A 228 6.35 -21.29 6.74
CA LEU A 228 6.92 -22.33 7.61
C LEU A 228 5.98 -22.72 8.78
N LYS A 229 5.19 -21.77 9.26
CA LYS A 229 4.21 -21.93 10.36
C LYS A 229 2.90 -21.26 9.95
N PRO A 230 2.07 -21.90 9.11
CA PRO A 230 0.89 -21.26 8.55
C PRO A 230 -0.15 -21.01 9.63
N THR A 231 -0.44 -19.73 9.87
CA THR A 231 -1.52 -19.27 10.79
C THR A 231 -2.64 -18.52 10.05
N VAL A 232 -2.51 -18.36 8.72
CA VAL A 232 -3.53 -17.78 7.85
C VAL A 232 -3.57 -18.49 6.49
N THR A 233 -4.77 -18.71 5.98
CA THR A 233 -4.99 -18.93 4.55
C THR A 233 -5.39 -17.61 3.92
N LEU A 234 -4.56 -17.09 3.04
CA LEU A 234 -4.83 -15.85 2.31
C LEU A 234 -5.58 -16.16 1.01
N SER A 235 -6.34 -15.18 0.51
CA SER A 235 -6.95 -15.19 -0.81
C SER A 235 -6.68 -13.85 -1.51
N SER A 236 -5.83 -13.85 -2.54
CA SER A 236 -5.42 -12.66 -3.29
C SER A 236 -4.99 -11.52 -2.37
N PRO A 237 -3.91 -11.69 -1.57
CA PRO A 237 -3.37 -10.59 -0.79
C PRO A 237 -2.84 -9.53 -1.76
N ILE A 238 -3.23 -8.28 -1.55
CA ILE A 238 -2.89 -7.20 -2.49
C ILE A 238 -2.28 -5.97 -1.84
N GLY A 239 -2.35 -5.82 -0.52
CA GLY A 239 -1.71 -4.75 0.24
C GLY A 239 -0.99 -5.33 1.45
N VAL A 240 0.18 -4.79 1.78
CA VAL A 240 1.01 -5.24 2.89
C VAL A 240 1.70 -4.05 3.54
N ILE A 241 1.67 -3.95 4.88
CA ILE A 241 2.46 -3.00 5.67
C ILE A 241 2.91 -3.64 6.98
N LEU A 242 3.95 -3.09 7.60
CA LEU A 242 4.41 -3.46 8.93
C LEU A 242 4.05 -2.39 9.97
N ASP A 243 3.99 -2.82 11.22
CA ASP A 243 4.08 -1.93 12.38
C ASP A 243 5.51 -1.91 12.94
N ALA A 244 5.77 -1.09 13.96
CA ALA A 244 7.13 -0.89 14.48
C ALA A 244 7.73 -2.15 15.12
N GLU A 245 6.90 -3.13 15.47
CA GLU A 245 7.31 -4.44 16.02
C GLU A 245 7.41 -5.53 14.95
N LYS A 246 7.30 -5.15 13.66
CA LYS A 246 7.35 -6.04 12.50
C LYS A 246 6.16 -6.99 12.40
N TYR A 247 5.03 -6.68 13.03
CA TYR A 247 3.78 -7.37 12.75
C TYR A 247 3.26 -6.98 11.37
N LEU A 248 2.84 -7.99 10.60
CA LEU A 248 2.37 -7.87 9.23
C LEU A 248 0.87 -7.64 9.19
N PHE A 249 0.45 -6.62 8.44
CA PHE A 249 -0.94 -6.29 8.18
C PHE A 249 -1.19 -6.41 6.67
N ILE A 250 -2.23 -7.14 6.30
CA ILE A 250 -2.49 -7.54 4.91
C ILE A 250 -3.94 -7.23 4.55
N VAL A 251 -4.14 -6.61 3.38
CA VAL A 251 -5.46 -6.51 2.74
C VAL A 251 -5.62 -7.66 1.77
N GLU A 252 -6.73 -8.39 1.90
CA GLU A 252 -7.12 -9.49 1.01
C GLU A 252 -8.26 -9.06 0.10
N LEU A 253 -8.02 -9.08 -1.21
CA LEU A 253 -9.06 -8.80 -2.21
C LEU A 253 -10.04 -9.97 -2.33
N GLY A 254 -9.54 -11.21 -2.23
CA GLY A 254 -10.35 -12.41 -2.45
C GLY A 254 -11.31 -12.71 -1.29
N ASN A 255 -11.00 -12.21 -0.09
CA ASN A 255 -11.80 -12.40 1.13
C ASN A 255 -12.44 -11.10 1.64
N ASP A 256 -12.27 -9.97 0.94
CA ASP A 256 -12.78 -8.65 1.31
C ASP A 256 -12.52 -8.26 2.78
N ARG A 257 -11.29 -8.49 3.25
CA ARG A 257 -10.93 -8.31 4.66
C ARG A 257 -9.52 -7.80 4.86
N ILE A 258 -9.23 -7.38 6.09
CA ILE A 258 -7.88 -7.04 6.55
C ILE A 258 -7.51 -7.98 7.68
N VAL A 259 -6.34 -8.60 7.57
CA VAL A 259 -5.77 -9.48 8.60
C VAL A 259 -4.48 -8.86 9.15
N GLY A 260 -4.19 -9.12 10.42
CA GLY A 260 -2.96 -8.69 11.07
C GLY A 260 -2.36 -9.82 11.90
N SER A 261 -1.04 -9.95 11.86
CA SER A 261 -0.31 -10.90 12.71
C SER A 261 -0.13 -10.36 14.13
N ASN A 262 0.00 -11.26 15.09
CA ASN A 262 0.55 -11.01 16.41
C ASN A 262 1.38 -12.21 16.88
N VAL A 263 1.76 -12.24 18.16
CA VAL A 263 2.51 -13.36 18.77
C VAL A 263 1.83 -14.73 18.62
N ASN A 264 0.51 -14.77 18.44
CA ASN A 264 -0.28 -16.00 18.30
C ASN A 264 -0.62 -16.35 16.84
N GLY A 265 -0.12 -15.56 15.88
CA GLY A 265 -0.42 -15.70 14.46
C GLY A 265 -1.37 -14.63 13.93
N PHE A 266 -1.93 -14.86 12.74
CA PHE A 266 -2.84 -13.91 12.10
C PHE A 266 -4.27 -14.01 12.63
N ARG A 267 -4.93 -12.86 12.69
CA ARG A 267 -6.37 -12.75 12.92
C ARG A 267 -6.98 -11.74 11.96
N CYS A 268 -8.28 -11.86 11.75
CA CYS A 268 -9.02 -10.85 11.03
C CYS A 268 -9.27 -9.61 11.91
N LEU A 269 -9.06 -8.44 11.33
CA LEU A 269 -9.23 -7.13 11.97
C LEU A 269 -10.50 -6.42 11.49
N VAL A 270 -10.76 -6.47 10.18
CA VAL A 270 -11.87 -5.77 9.51
C VAL A 270 -12.42 -6.66 8.40
N GLY A 271 -13.75 -6.67 8.20
CA GLY A 271 -14.39 -7.42 7.09
C GLY A 271 -14.52 -8.93 7.33
N CYS A 272 -14.55 -9.36 8.59
CA CYS A 272 -14.30 -10.77 8.95
C CYS A 272 -15.43 -11.77 8.67
N TYR A 273 -16.62 -11.30 8.30
CA TYR A 273 -17.80 -12.15 8.20
C TYR A 273 -18.28 -12.30 6.75
N ARG A 274 -18.49 -11.19 6.07
CA ARG A 274 -18.94 -11.16 4.67
C ARG A 274 -18.58 -9.83 4.02
N SER A 275 -18.46 -9.87 2.71
CA SER A 275 -18.37 -8.69 1.86
C SER A 275 -19.67 -7.88 1.91
N GLY A 276 -19.59 -6.57 1.71
CA GLY A 276 -20.76 -5.71 1.60
C GLY A 276 -20.44 -4.24 1.81
N SER A 277 -21.48 -3.43 1.99
CA SER A 277 -21.40 -1.96 2.08
C SER A 277 -21.72 -1.41 3.47
N GLN A 278 -22.04 -2.28 4.44
CA GLN A 278 -22.26 -1.85 5.83
C GLN A 278 -20.96 -1.30 6.44
N SER A 279 -21.06 -0.57 7.56
CA SER A 279 -19.91 0.07 8.22
C SER A 279 -18.85 -0.95 8.68
N ASN A 280 -19.25 -2.18 8.98
CA ASN A 280 -18.38 -3.28 9.37
C ASN A 280 -17.98 -4.23 8.23
N GLN A 281 -18.28 -3.86 7.00
CA GLN A 281 -18.01 -4.66 5.80
C GLN A 281 -17.14 -3.87 4.82
N LEU A 282 -16.41 -4.61 4.00
CA LEU A 282 -15.66 -4.09 2.87
C LEU A 282 -16.12 -4.80 1.59
N SER A 283 -15.85 -4.21 0.45
CA SER A 283 -16.09 -4.78 -0.88
C SER A 283 -14.98 -4.37 -1.82
N GLY A 284 -14.11 -5.32 -2.15
CA GLY A 284 -12.87 -5.11 -2.89
C GLY A 284 -11.93 -4.09 -2.23
N PRO A 285 -11.55 -4.22 -0.94
CA PRO A 285 -10.57 -3.31 -0.35
C PRO A 285 -9.21 -3.47 -1.04
N VAL A 286 -8.46 -2.38 -1.27
CA VAL A 286 -7.22 -2.41 -2.08
C VAL A 286 -5.94 -2.00 -1.33
N ARG A 287 -5.94 -0.82 -0.72
CA ARG A 287 -4.84 -0.27 0.06
C ARG A 287 -5.34 0.21 1.40
N PHE A 288 -4.41 0.31 2.33
CA PHE A 288 -4.64 0.96 3.60
C PHE A 288 -3.36 1.60 4.11
N SER A 289 -3.54 2.55 5.02
CA SER A 289 -2.44 3.24 5.70
C SER A 289 -2.88 3.57 7.13
N PHE A 290 -1.92 3.66 8.04
CA PHE A 290 -2.16 4.08 9.41
C PHE A 290 -1.92 5.58 9.57
N ASP A 291 -2.69 6.23 10.44
CA ASP A 291 -2.26 7.52 11.01
C ASP A 291 -1.31 7.31 12.21
N ARG A 292 -0.73 8.39 12.73
CA ARG A 292 0.17 8.35 13.88
C ARG A 292 -0.48 7.76 15.14
N SER A 293 -1.80 7.86 15.24
CA SER A 293 -2.59 7.33 16.36
C SER A 293 -2.97 5.86 16.17
N GLY A 294 -2.57 5.24 15.05
CA GLY A 294 -2.85 3.85 14.72
C GLY A 294 -4.20 3.61 14.04
N ASN A 295 -5.00 4.64 13.74
CA ASN A 295 -6.25 4.45 13.02
C ASN A 295 -5.97 3.98 11.59
N MET A 296 -6.82 3.09 11.09
CA MET A 296 -6.66 2.47 9.78
C MET A 296 -7.54 3.17 8.75
N PHE A 297 -6.97 3.62 7.65
CA PHE A 297 -7.68 4.21 6.52
C PHE A 297 -7.61 3.28 5.33
N VAL A 298 -8.76 2.86 4.79
CA VAL A 298 -8.88 1.77 3.81
C VAL A 298 -9.59 2.28 2.56
N THR A 299 -9.04 1.98 1.39
CA THR A 299 -9.73 2.19 0.10
C THR A 299 -10.69 1.03 -0.15
N ASP A 300 -11.99 1.27 0.03
CA ASP A 300 -13.06 0.28 -0.18
C ASP A 300 -13.59 0.42 -1.61
N MET A 301 -12.83 -0.13 -2.56
CA MET A 301 -12.88 0.22 -3.98
C MET A 301 -14.26 0.01 -4.60
N ARG A 302 -14.88 -1.17 -4.42
CA ARG A 302 -16.18 -1.45 -5.07
C ARG A 302 -17.31 -0.65 -4.45
N ASN A 303 -17.16 -0.22 -3.19
CA ASN A 303 -18.08 0.71 -2.55
C ASN A 303 -17.77 2.19 -2.87
N SER A 304 -16.69 2.47 -3.61
CA SER A 304 -16.25 3.82 -4.00
C SER A 304 -16.17 4.78 -2.80
N ARG A 305 -15.52 4.32 -1.72
CA ARG A 305 -15.37 5.10 -0.49
C ARG A 305 -14.04 4.85 0.20
N ILE A 306 -13.69 5.75 1.12
CA ILE A 306 -12.59 5.59 2.07
C ILE A 306 -13.18 5.39 3.47
N GLN A 307 -12.81 4.29 4.11
CA GLN A 307 -13.24 3.94 5.46
C GLN A 307 -12.13 4.19 6.47
N LYS A 308 -12.44 4.86 7.59
CA LYS A 308 -11.58 4.98 8.77
C LYS A 308 -12.05 4.01 9.86
N PHE A 309 -11.19 3.09 10.29
CA PHE A 309 -11.41 2.23 11.45
C PHE A 309 -10.57 2.75 12.61
N GLN A 310 -11.24 3.12 13.71
CA GLN A 310 -10.59 3.76 14.84
C GLN A 310 -9.83 2.74 15.68
N TYR A 311 -8.57 3.02 15.99
CA TYR A 311 -7.78 2.20 16.91
C TYR A 311 -8.21 2.43 18.35
N PHE A 312 -8.39 1.36 19.11
CA PHE A 312 -8.62 1.45 20.55
C PHE A 312 -7.26 1.47 21.26
N ALA A 313 -6.74 2.66 21.56
CA ALA A 313 -5.44 2.82 22.22
C ALA A 313 -5.33 2.04 23.55
N ASP A 314 -6.43 1.89 24.29
CA ASP A 314 -6.49 1.12 25.54
C ASP A 314 -6.61 -0.41 25.34
N SER A 315 -6.51 -0.91 24.10
CA SER A 315 -6.52 -2.36 23.83
C SER A 315 -5.31 -3.09 24.39
N CYS A 316 -4.25 -2.35 24.72
CA CYS A 316 -3.05 -2.85 25.37
C CYS A 316 -3.24 -2.86 26.89
N GLY A 317 -4.09 -3.75 27.41
CA GLY A 317 -4.33 -3.90 28.86
C GLY A 317 -5.74 -4.33 29.27
N LYS A 318 -6.71 -4.36 28.36
CA LYS A 318 -8.07 -4.86 28.67
C LYS A 318 -8.16 -6.39 28.63
N PHE A 319 -7.56 -7.03 29.63
CA PHE A 319 -8.15 -8.22 30.24
C PHE A 319 -8.75 -7.78 31.59
N ILE A 320 -10.04 -7.44 31.58
CA ILE A 320 -10.84 -7.61 32.79
C ILE A 320 -11.24 -9.09 32.77
N MET A 321 -10.88 -9.79 33.85
CA MET A 321 -11.32 -11.15 34.15
C MET A 321 -12.83 -11.26 33.91
N ILE A 322 -13.24 -12.20 33.06
CA ILE A 322 -14.61 -12.68 33.07
C ILE A 322 -14.60 -13.85 34.05
N GLU A 323 -15.18 -13.63 35.24
CA GLU A 323 -15.55 -14.70 36.17
C GLU A 323 -16.59 -15.65 35.55
#